data_AF-A0A5B6X3V7-F1
#
_entry.id   AF-A0A5B6X3V7-F1
#
_cell.length_a   1.000
_cell.length_b   1.000
_cell.length_c   1.000
_cell.angle_alpha   90.00
_cell.angle_beta   90.00
_cell.angle_gamma   90.00
#
_symmetry.space_group_name_H-M   'P 1'
#
loop_
_entity.id
_entity.type
_entity.pdbx_description
1 polymer ?
#
loop_
_entity_poly.entity_id
_entity_poly.type
_entity_poly.pdbx_seq_one_letter_code
_entity_poly.pdbx_strand_id
1 'polypeptide(L)'
;MPTYISLMLRESEYAAWTLVNGYALNHVTISTHRLKSNLRNIKSLNEFIEKNGFKLNSDGGVLKVSPDGLLLQSSTVADSMPFSFSDGVDESVPCSYIELAERLVLPQYKNLSESEIKESHRRDGFEVGNADKIFESTSKEQLTRRA
;
A
#
# COMPACT_ATOMS: atom_id res chain seq x y z
N MET A 1 -19.03 -21.69 -18.68
CA MET A 1 -19.64 -20.67 -17.79
C MET A 1 -18.50 -19.94 -17.10
N PRO A 2 -18.50 -18.61 -16.99
CA PRO A 2 -17.51 -17.92 -16.16
C PRO A 2 -17.67 -18.40 -14.71
N THR A 3 -16.56 -18.70 -14.02
CA THR A 3 -16.60 -19.01 -12.59
C THR A 3 -17.07 -17.78 -11.80
N TYR A 4 -17.64 -17.97 -10.62
CA TYR A 4 -18.16 -16.86 -9.79
C TYR A 4 -17.09 -15.78 -9.54
N ILE A 5 -15.83 -16.17 -9.41
CA ILE A 5 -14.69 -15.24 -9.26
C ILE A 5 -14.33 -14.51 -10.53
N SER A 6 -14.43 -15.15 -11.69
CA SER A 6 -14.21 -14.44 -12.97
C SER A 6 -15.27 -13.35 -13.22
N LEU A 7 -16.47 -13.51 -12.67
CA LEU A 7 -17.50 -12.46 -12.66
C LEU A 7 -17.15 -11.36 -11.66
N MET A 8 -16.78 -11.72 -10.42
CA MET A 8 -16.41 -10.73 -9.41
C MET A 8 -15.20 -9.89 -9.82
N LEU A 9 -14.16 -10.49 -10.41
CA LEU A 9 -12.99 -9.76 -10.91
C LEU A 9 -13.32 -8.74 -12.01
N ARG A 10 -14.39 -8.96 -12.79
CA ARG A 10 -14.84 -7.99 -13.81
C ARG A 10 -15.61 -6.82 -13.22
N GLU A 11 -16.33 -7.05 -12.13
CA GLU A 11 -17.21 -6.06 -11.50
C GLU A 11 -16.50 -5.27 -10.37
N SER A 12 -15.70 -5.96 -9.55
CA SER A 12 -15.00 -5.38 -8.41
C SER A 12 -13.83 -6.27 -7.94
N GLU A 13 -12.61 -5.82 -8.18
CA GLU A 13 -11.40 -6.52 -7.69
C GLU A 13 -11.35 -6.59 -6.15
N TYR A 14 -11.91 -5.58 -5.46
CA TYR A 14 -12.04 -5.61 -4.00
C TYR A 14 -12.97 -6.74 -3.52
N ALA A 15 -14.12 -6.94 -4.18
CA ALA A 15 -15.03 -8.02 -3.85
C ALA A 15 -14.38 -9.39 -4.11
N ALA A 16 -13.64 -9.52 -5.21
CA ALA A 16 -12.88 -10.73 -5.51
C ALA A 16 -11.80 -11.01 -4.44
N TRP A 17 -11.04 -9.99 -4.02
CA TRP A 17 -10.05 -10.13 -2.96
C TRP A 17 -10.69 -10.59 -1.65
N THR A 18 -11.80 -9.95 -1.25
CA THR A 18 -12.53 -10.25 -0.02
C THR A 18 -13.11 -11.66 -0.02
N LEU A 19 -13.60 -12.13 -1.17
CA LEU A 19 -14.17 -13.47 -1.30
C LEU A 19 -13.14 -14.57 -1.01
N VAL A 20 -11.89 -14.36 -1.40
CA VAL A 20 -10.82 -15.36 -1.28
C VAL A 20 -10.04 -15.20 0.04
N ASN A 21 -9.82 -13.97 0.49
CA ASN A 21 -9.01 -13.67 1.68
C ASN A 21 -9.85 -13.50 2.96
N GLY A 22 -11.16 -13.28 2.85
CA GLY A 22 -12.07 -13.08 3.98
C GLY A 22 -11.64 -11.91 4.88
N TYR A 23 -11.53 -12.18 6.17
CA TYR A 23 -11.11 -11.20 7.19
C TYR A 23 -9.59 -11.15 7.42
N ALA A 24 -8.80 -11.70 6.49
CA ALA A 24 -7.36 -11.57 6.56
C ALA A 24 -6.95 -10.09 6.57
N LEU A 25 -5.84 -9.81 7.25
CA LEU A 25 -5.29 -8.46 7.30
C LEU A 25 -4.82 -8.07 5.90
N ASN A 26 -5.46 -7.07 5.29
CA ASN A 26 -5.13 -6.63 3.93
C ASN A 26 -3.73 -6.03 3.83
N HIS A 27 -3.34 -5.21 4.80
CA HIS A 27 -1.98 -4.68 4.92
C HIS A 27 -1.67 -4.22 6.34
N VAL A 28 -0.38 -4.02 6.59
CA VAL A 28 0.14 -3.20 7.69
C VAL A 28 0.90 -2.02 7.11
N THR A 29 1.02 -0.95 7.89
CA THR A 29 1.72 0.26 7.49
C THR A 29 2.96 0.50 8.36
N ILE A 30 4.12 0.61 7.73
CA ILE A 30 5.36 1.01 8.39
C ILE A 30 5.39 2.53 8.49
N SER A 31 5.45 3.05 9.72
CA SER A 31 5.68 4.47 9.98
C SER A 31 7.16 4.81 9.75
N THR A 32 7.49 5.33 8.57
CA THR A 32 8.88 5.53 8.15
C THR A 32 9.57 6.54 9.05
N HIS A 33 8.89 7.64 9.40
CA HIS A 33 9.43 8.71 10.26
C HIS A 33 9.83 8.25 11.67
N ARG A 34 9.49 7.02 12.07
CA ARG A 34 9.91 6.42 13.35
C ARG A 34 11.13 5.50 13.24
N LEU A 35 11.62 5.24 12.03
CA LEU A 35 12.84 4.49 11.81
C LEU A 35 14.06 5.31 12.28
N LYS A 36 15.05 4.63 12.86
CA LYS A 36 16.26 5.26 13.42
C LYS A 36 17.37 5.48 12.39
N SER A 37 17.27 4.88 11.20
CA SER A 37 18.26 4.98 10.14
C SER A 37 17.91 6.09 9.14
N ASN A 38 18.75 6.24 8.12
CA ASN A 38 18.48 7.08 6.94
C ASN A 38 17.21 6.66 6.18
N LEU A 39 16.69 5.46 6.41
CA LEU A 39 15.43 4.97 5.81
C LEU A 39 14.18 5.63 6.40
N ARG A 40 14.33 6.56 7.36
CA ARG A 40 13.19 7.31 7.89
C ARG A 40 12.47 8.16 6.85
N ASN A 41 13.21 8.57 5.81
CA ASN A 41 12.67 9.24 4.65
C ASN A 41 12.05 8.21 3.70
N ILE A 42 10.79 8.39 3.34
CA ILE A 42 10.04 7.43 2.53
C ILE A 42 10.64 7.22 1.14
N LYS A 43 11.26 8.24 0.53
CA LYS A 43 11.91 8.09 -0.78
C LYS A 43 13.12 7.17 -0.68
N SER A 44 13.96 7.37 0.34
CA SER A 44 15.11 6.50 0.60
C SER A 44 14.68 5.06 0.93
N LEU A 45 13.56 4.88 1.63
CA LEU A 45 13.01 3.55 1.89
C LEU A 45 12.44 2.89 0.62
N ASN A 46 11.76 3.65 -0.25
CA ASN A 46 11.28 3.16 -1.53
C ASN A 46 12.45 2.66 -2.40
N GLU A 47 13.49 3.46 -2.57
CA GLU A 47 14.70 3.08 -3.31
C GLU A 47 15.36 1.83 -2.73
N PHE A 48 15.40 1.72 -1.40
CA PHE A 48 15.91 0.53 -0.72
C PHE A 48 15.08 -0.71 -1.05
N ILE A 49 13.75 -0.62 -0.99
CA ILE A 49 12.84 -1.74 -1.28
C ILE A 49 12.98 -2.20 -2.73
N GLU A 50 12.97 -1.26 -3.68
CA GLU A 50 13.14 -1.57 -5.11
C GLU A 50 14.50 -2.19 -5.41
N LYS A 51 15.58 -1.67 -4.81
CA LYS A 51 16.94 -2.25 -4.96
C LYS A 51 17.04 -3.69 -4.43
N ASN A 52 16.21 -4.06 -3.47
CA ASN A 52 16.13 -5.43 -2.95
C ASN A 52 15.17 -6.33 -3.75
N GLY A 53 14.66 -5.86 -4.90
CA GLY A 53 13.89 -6.67 -5.84
C GLY A 53 12.38 -6.68 -5.61
N PHE A 54 11.86 -5.86 -4.68
CA PHE A 54 10.43 -5.74 -4.45
C PHE A 54 9.82 -4.64 -5.30
N LYS A 55 8.64 -4.89 -5.86
CA LYS A 55 7.92 -3.90 -6.67
C LYS A 55 7.06 -3.00 -5.79
N LEU A 56 7.08 -1.70 -6.07
CA LEU A 56 6.16 -0.74 -5.47
C LEU A 56 4.97 -0.47 -6.40
N ASN A 57 3.79 -0.26 -5.83
CA ASN A 57 2.58 0.12 -6.56
C ASN A 57 2.80 1.46 -7.28
N SER A 58 2.64 1.47 -8.60
CA SER A 58 2.87 2.64 -9.43
C SER A 58 1.62 3.39 -9.87
N ASP A 59 0.41 2.96 -9.50
CA ASP A 59 -0.81 3.68 -9.86
C ASP A 59 -0.79 5.08 -9.23
N GLY A 60 -1.03 6.13 -10.01
CA GLY A 60 -0.83 7.52 -9.57
C GLY A 60 0.63 7.89 -9.21
N GLY A 61 1.62 7.08 -9.60
CA GLY A 61 3.02 7.22 -9.23
C GLY A 61 3.37 6.43 -7.96
N VAL A 62 4.65 6.09 -7.75
CA VAL A 62 5.08 5.27 -6.59
C VAL A 62 4.78 5.96 -5.25
N LEU A 63 4.97 7.28 -5.19
CA LEU A 63 4.76 8.08 -3.99
C LEU A 63 3.48 8.90 -4.12
N LYS A 64 2.49 8.56 -3.31
CA LYS A 64 1.23 9.30 -3.18
C LYS A 64 1.42 10.37 -2.12
N VAL A 65 1.02 11.60 -2.43
CA VAL A 65 1.21 12.76 -1.55
C VAL A 65 -0.13 13.44 -1.38
N SER A 66 -0.54 13.66 -0.14
CA SER A 66 -1.77 14.37 0.17
C SER A 66 -1.74 15.81 -0.36
N PRO A 67 -2.91 16.44 -0.61
CA PRO A 67 -2.96 17.83 -1.09
C PRO A 67 -2.26 18.85 -0.18
N ASP A 68 -2.25 18.61 1.14
CA ASP A 68 -1.52 19.42 2.12
C ASP A 68 -0.01 19.16 2.13
N GLY A 69 0.46 18.12 1.43
CA GLY A 69 1.86 17.70 1.36
C GLY A 69 2.39 17.01 2.63
N LEU A 70 1.52 16.74 3.61
CA LEU A 70 1.95 16.29 4.94
C LEU A 70 1.79 14.78 5.19
N LEU A 71 1.11 14.06 4.31
CA LEU A 71 1.01 12.61 4.32
C LEU A 71 1.56 12.05 3.01
N LEU A 72 2.65 11.29 3.12
CA LEU A 72 3.30 10.63 2.01
C LEU A 72 3.16 9.13 2.19
N GLN A 73 2.71 8.44 1.15
CA GLN A 73 2.45 7.01 1.20
C GLN A 73 2.98 6.30 -0.04
N SER A 74 3.42 5.07 0.14
CA SER A 74 3.74 4.11 -0.91
C SER A 74 3.39 2.71 -0.42
N SER A 75 3.32 1.75 -1.32
CA SER A 75 3.02 0.36 -0.96
C SER A 75 3.75 -0.60 -1.88
N THR A 76 4.02 -1.81 -1.39
CA THR A 76 4.43 -2.90 -2.28
C THR A 76 3.26 -3.32 -3.16
N VAL A 77 3.56 -3.90 -4.32
CA VAL A 77 2.59 -4.74 -5.02
C VAL A 77 2.30 -5.96 -4.13
N ALA A 78 1.05 -6.40 -4.06
CA ALA A 78 0.67 -7.55 -3.24
C ALA A 78 1.36 -8.84 -3.71
N ASP A 79 1.59 -9.75 -2.78
CA ASP A 79 1.98 -11.11 -3.14
C ASP A 79 0.84 -11.83 -3.85
N SER A 80 1.15 -12.93 -4.52
CA SER A 80 0.15 -13.85 -5.07
C SER A 80 0.38 -15.27 -4.59
N MET A 81 -0.70 -16.02 -4.43
CA MET A 81 -0.66 -17.44 -4.10
C MET A 81 -1.58 -18.25 -5.01
N PRO A 82 -1.27 -19.55 -5.25
CA PRO A 82 -2.23 -20.44 -5.88
C PRO A 82 -3.43 -20.68 -4.96
N PHE A 83 -4.63 -20.69 -5.51
CA PHE A 83 -5.88 -20.98 -4.82
C PHE A 83 -6.74 -21.94 -5.64
N SER A 84 -7.18 -23.03 -4.99
CA SER A 84 -8.06 -24.04 -5.58
C SER A 84 -9.51 -23.73 -5.26
N PHE A 85 -10.30 -23.40 -6.27
CA PHE A 85 -11.73 -23.17 -6.13
C PHE A 85 -12.52 -24.47 -5.99
N SER A 86 -13.73 -24.36 -5.44
CA SER A 86 -14.61 -25.51 -5.19
C SER A 86 -15.07 -26.23 -6.46
N ASP A 87 -14.95 -25.59 -7.63
CA ASP A 87 -15.23 -26.17 -8.94
C ASP A 87 -14.00 -26.86 -9.57
N GLY A 88 -12.89 -26.95 -8.83
CA GLY A 88 -11.65 -27.61 -9.25
C GLY A 88 -10.75 -26.75 -10.13
N VAL A 89 -11.04 -25.46 -10.28
CA VAL A 89 -10.19 -24.51 -10.99
C VAL A 89 -9.11 -23.97 -10.04
N ASP A 90 -7.85 -24.05 -10.45
CA ASP A 90 -6.72 -23.41 -9.76
C ASP A 90 -6.36 -22.09 -10.42
N GLU A 91 -6.27 -21.02 -9.64
CA GLU A 91 -5.83 -19.69 -10.13
C GLU A 91 -4.86 -19.03 -9.15
N SER A 92 -4.08 -18.08 -9.66
CA SER A 92 -3.25 -17.20 -8.84
C SER A 92 -4.08 -16.03 -8.33
N VAL A 93 -4.16 -15.84 -7.01
CA VAL A 93 -4.97 -14.79 -6.37
C VAL A 93 -4.07 -13.81 -5.60
N PRO A 94 -4.45 -12.52 -5.53
CA PRO A 94 -3.76 -11.54 -4.69
C PRO A 94 -3.94 -11.84 -3.20
N CYS A 95 -2.85 -11.69 -2.45
CA CYS A 95 -2.81 -11.72 -1.00
C CYS A 95 -2.74 -10.29 -0.44
N SER A 96 -2.10 -10.13 0.71
CA SER A 96 -1.84 -8.84 1.36
C SER A 96 -0.63 -8.11 0.76
N TYR A 97 -0.48 -6.83 1.11
CA TYR A 97 0.70 -6.02 0.81
C TYR A 97 1.20 -5.28 2.05
N ILE A 98 2.32 -4.57 1.93
CA ILE A 98 2.85 -3.70 2.98
C ILE A 98 2.78 -2.26 2.49
N GLU A 99 2.23 -1.37 3.32
CA GLU A 99 2.22 0.07 3.09
C GLU A 99 3.36 0.74 3.89
N LEU A 100 3.85 1.87 3.39
CA LEU A 100 4.81 2.75 4.03
C LEU A 100 4.18 4.14 4.11
N ALA A 101 4.28 4.78 5.27
CA ALA A 101 3.76 6.12 5.47
C ALA A 101 4.74 7.03 6.21
N GLU A 102 4.96 8.22 5.68
CA GLU A 102 5.65 9.33 6.33
C GLU A 102 4.65 10.43 6.65
N ARG A 103 4.50 10.74 7.94
CA ARG A 103 3.64 11.83 8.42
C ARG A 103 4.52 13.02 8.78
N LEU A 104 4.40 14.11 8.05
CA LEU A 104 5.17 15.31 8.31
C LEU A 104 4.59 16.12 9.48
N VAL A 105 5.44 16.98 10.02
CA VAL A 105 5.13 17.85 11.16
C VAL A 105 4.17 18.94 10.71
N LEU A 106 3.12 19.18 11.50
CA LEU A 106 2.15 20.21 11.21
C LEU A 106 2.80 21.60 11.26
N PRO A 107 2.37 22.57 10.43
CA PRO A 107 3.04 23.88 10.31
C PRO A 107 3.19 24.64 11.63
N GLN A 108 2.24 24.52 12.56
CA GLN A 108 2.28 25.16 13.88
C GLN A 108 3.40 24.63 14.80
N TYR A 109 3.93 23.44 14.52
CA TYR A 109 5.01 22.81 15.31
C TYR A 109 6.37 22.84 14.60
N LYS A 110 6.50 23.57 13.48
CA LYS A 110 7.72 23.61 12.65
C LYS A 110 8.99 24.06 13.39
N ASN A 111 8.82 24.81 14.49
CA ASN A 111 9.92 25.37 15.28
C ASN A 111 10.36 24.45 16.43
N LEU A 112 9.68 23.33 16.66
CA LEU A 112 10.10 22.35 17.65
C LEU A 112 11.40 21.67 17.20
N SER A 113 12.30 21.42 18.15
CA SER A 113 13.47 20.59 17.85
C SER A 113 13.02 19.15 17.55
N GLU A 114 13.81 18.43 16.76
CA GLU A 114 13.45 17.06 16.34
C GLU A 114 13.19 16.13 17.54
N SER A 115 13.93 16.30 18.63
CA SER A 115 13.77 15.56 19.88
C SER A 115 12.45 15.83 20.63
N GLU A 116 11.82 16.97 20.38
CA GLU A 116 10.54 17.36 21.00
C GLU A 116 9.33 16.94 20.13
N ILE A 117 9.57 16.50 18.90
CA ILE A 117 8.50 16.10 17.99
C ILE A 117 7.88 14.78 18.44
N LYS A 118 6.56 14.81 18.65
CA LYS A 118 5.73 13.66 19.00
C LYS A 118 4.77 13.36 17.85
N GLU A 119 4.14 12.19 17.88
CA GLU A 119 3.17 11.80 16.85
C GLU A 119 2.00 12.79 16.76
N SER A 120 1.57 13.34 17.91
CA SER A 120 0.53 14.39 17.99
C SER A 120 0.91 15.70 17.29
N HIS A 121 2.18 15.89 16.91
CA HIS A 121 2.64 17.05 16.17
C HIS A 121 2.67 16.80 14.65
N ARG A 122 2.30 15.61 14.18
CA ARG A 122 2.32 15.21 12.78
C ARG A 122 0.90 15.14 12.21
N ARG A 123 0.79 15.15 10.88
CA ARG A 123 -0.50 14.96 10.19
C ARG A 123 -1.12 13.60 10.55
N ASP A 124 -2.22 13.64 11.29
CA ASP A 124 -3.01 12.47 11.65
C ASP A 124 -4.09 12.17 10.59
N GLY A 125 -4.69 10.98 10.62
CA GLY A 125 -5.76 10.57 9.70
C GLY A 125 -5.26 10.05 8.35
N PHE A 126 -6.17 9.96 7.38
CA PHE A 126 -5.92 9.45 6.03
C PHE A 126 -6.22 10.52 4.98
N GLU A 127 -5.89 10.23 3.73
CA GLU A 127 -6.28 11.04 2.58
C GLU A 127 -6.94 10.17 1.52
N VAL A 128 -8.18 10.53 1.13
CA VAL A 128 -9.01 9.70 0.25
C VAL A 128 -8.32 9.46 -1.10
N GLY A 129 -7.72 10.50 -1.68
CA GLY A 129 -7.01 10.39 -2.96
C GLY A 129 -5.80 9.46 -2.90
N ASN A 130 -5.10 9.40 -1.78
CA ASN A 130 -4.00 8.45 -1.60
C ASN A 130 -4.54 7.03 -1.40
N ALA A 131 -5.56 6.87 -0.56
CA ALA A 131 -6.15 5.58 -0.23
C ALA A 131 -6.70 4.87 -1.47
N ASP A 132 -7.42 5.60 -2.34
CA ASP A 132 -7.94 5.11 -3.62
C ASP A 132 -6.84 4.40 -4.44
N LYS A 133 -5.67 5.03 -4.54
CA LYS A 133 -4.52 4.51 -5.29
C LYS A 133 -3.78 3.37 -4.58
N ILE A 134 -3.85 3.31 -3.25
CA ILE A 134 -3.22 2.25 -2.46
C ILE A 134 -4.06 0.97 -2.52
N PHE A 135 -5.40 1.06 -2.62
CA PHE A 135 -6.26 -0.12 -2.81
C PHE A 135 -5.90 -0.92 -4.08
N GLU A 136 -5.38 -0.24 -5.11
CA GLU A 136 -4.92 -0.87 -6.35
C GLU A 136 -3.64 -1.71 -6.17
N SER A 137 -3.05 -1.79 -4.97
CA SER A 137 -1.87 -2.64 -4.70
C SER A 137 -2.14 -4.13 -4.88
N THR A 138 -3.41 -4.55 -4.76
CA THR A 138 -3.87 -5.92 -5.03
C THR A 138 -4.42 -6.09 -6.46
N SER A 139 -4.31 -5.06 -7.31
CA SER A 139 -4.94 -5.10 -8.62
C SER A 139 -4.22 -6.00 -9.60
N LYS A 140 -4.98 -6.57 -10.55
CA LYS A 140 -4.40 -7.40 -11.60
C LYS A 140 -3.37 -6.65 -12.45
N GLU A 141 -3.60 -5.37 -12.70
CA GLU A 141 -2.66 -4.52 -13.44
C GLU A 141 -1.31 -4.40 -12.72
N GLN A 142 -1.32 -4.15 -11.41
CA GLN A 142 -0.09 -4.06 -10.62
C GLN A 142 0.66 -5.40 -10.54
N LEU A 143 -0.07 -6.51 -10.37
CA LEU A 143 0.50 -7.86 -10.24
C LEU A 143 1.15 -8.37 -11.52
N THR A 144 0.56 -8.06 -12.68
CA THR A 144 1.02 -8.57 -13.98
C THR A 144 2.06 -7.68 -14.66
N ARG A 145 2.36 -6.51 -14.09
CA ARG A 145 3.35 -5.57 -14.62
C ARG A 145 4.73 -6.21 -14.70
N ARG A 146 5.29 -6.28 -15.91
CA ARG A 146 6.67 -6.74 -16.15
C ARG A 146 7.67 -5.72 -15.59
N ALA A 147 8.78 -6.23 -15.06
CA ALA A 147 9.90 -5.42 -14.58
C ALA A 147 10.63 -4.75 -15.76
#